data_AF-A0A6L6XSC4-F1
#
_entry.id   AF-A0A6L6XSC4-F1
#
_cell.length_a   1.000
_cell.length_b   1.000
_cell.length_c   1.000
_cell.angle_alpha   90.00
_cell.angle_beta   90.00
_cell.angle_gamma   90.00
#
_symmetry.space_group_name_H-M   'P 1'
#
loop_
_entity.id
_entity.type
_entity.pdbx_description
1 polymer ?
#
loop_
_entity_poly.entity_id
_entity_poly.type
_entity_poly.pdbx_seq_one_letter_code
_entity_poly.pdbx_strand_id
1 'polypeptide(L)'
;MTATLMESGAVVERADVARPTFAAVLRAEWVKLRTVRSTWWTLVATFVLGAGLTTLICWGNADWLASPEADESPGSFITWGMMIAQITAVVLGALVVTTEYGTGMIRTTFAAVPARGRVLAAKSLLVVALLGVVGTVTAFVGYAGGNYFLDREGIGMSMSGDVLRSMYGSGLYLAGIGLFTIAVGFLLRHTAGTISIVLALMLILGNMVNLIPGAFGEWVTKLMPGNAGSPISTPVSFNPNLFDAWTGFAVFCLEIAVLLVAAYVVVKRRDA
;
A
#
# COMPACT_ATOMS: atom_id res chain seq x y z
N MET A 1 -6.23 62.62 -45.82
CA MET A 1 -5.12 62.63 -44.84
C MET A 1 -5.28 61.38 -44.00
N THR A 2 -4.58 60.34 -44.42
CA THR A 2 -4.72 58.94 -44.01
C THR A 2 -3.83 58.70 -42.79
N ALA A 3 -4.41 58.32 -41.66
CA ALA A 3 -3.66 57.95 -40.45
C ALA A 3 -3.78 56.44 -40.23
N THR A 4 -2.79 55.72 -40.77
CA THR A 4 -2.56 54.29 -40.53
C THR A 4 -1.78 54.16 -39.23
N LEU A 5 -2.43 53.72 -38.14
CA LEU A 5 -1.72 53.36 -36.90
C LEU A 5 -1.36 51.88 -36.96
N MET A 6 -0.06 51.62 -36.99
CA MET A 6 0.56 50.30 -36.97
C MET A 6 0.22 49.55 -35.69
N GLU A 7 -0.37 48.36 -35.83
CA GLU A 7 -0.41 47.36 -34.76
C GLU A 7 1.03 46.93 -34.42
N SER A 8 1.49 47.30 -33.24
CA SER A 8 2.71 46.76 -32.65
C SER A 8 2.43 45.33 -32.18
N GLY A 9 2.68 44.36 -33.05
CA GLY A 9 2.67 42.95 -32.71
C GLY A 9 3.85 42.62 -31.80
N ALA A 10 3.63 42.70 -30.48
CA ALA A 10 4.57 42.14 -29.51
C ALA A 10 4.62 40.62 -29.72
N VAL A 11 5.68 40.14 -30.36
CA VAL A 11 6.01 38.73 -30.44
C VAL A 11 6.32 38.28 -29.02
N VAL A 12 5.35 37.65 -28.36
CA VAL A 12 5.60 36.93 -27.10
C VAL A 12 6.54 35.79 -27.45
N GLU A 13 7.83 35.98 -27.19
CA GLU A 13 8.83 34.95 -27.24
C GLU A 13 8.36 33.82 -26.31
N ARG A 14 7.90 32.72 -26.89
CA ARG A 14 7.50 31.54 -26.13
C ARG A 14 8.78 31.03 -25.47
N ALA A 15 9.00 31.41 -24.21
CA ALA A 15 10.03 30.79 -23.40
C ALA A 15 9.87 29.28 -23.52
N ASP A 16 10.91 28.59 -23.99
CA ASP A 16 10.90 27.13 -24.11
C ASP A 16 10.63 26.55 -22.71
N VAL A 17 9.39 26.14 -22.47
CA VAL A 17 8.99 25.56 -21.19
C VAL A 17 9.69 24.21 -21.09
N ALA A 18 10.84 24.20 -20.42
CA ALA A 18 11.64 23.01 -20.21
C ALA A 18 10.78 21.91 -19.59
N ARG A 19 10.79 20.72 -20.19
CA ARG A 19 10.02 19.58 -19.69
C ARG A 19 10.46 19.26 -18.26
N PRO A 20 9.54 19.16 -17.28
CA PRO A 20 9.90 18.94 -15.90
C PRO A 20 10.65 17.62 -15.72
N THR A 21 11.78 17.67 -15.01
CA THR A 21 12.59 16.49 -14.69
C THR A 21 11.84 15.58 -13.71
N PHE A 22 12.22 14.31 -13.62
CA PHE A 22 11.60 13.38 -12.66
C PHE A 22 11.72 13.88 -11.22
N ALA A 23 12.85 14.48 -10.85
CA ALA A 23 13.05 15.07 -9.52
C ALA A 23 12.08 16.24 -9.24
N ALA A 24 11.77 17.06 -10.24
CA ALA A 24 10.78 18.13 -10.11
C ALA A 24 9.37 17.57 -9.89
N VAL A 25 8.99 16.52 -10.65
CA VAL A 25 7.70 15.82 -10.48
C VAL A 25 7.61 15.18 -9.09
N LEU A 26 8.67 14.49 -8.65
CA LEU A 26 8.72 13.87 -7.33
C LEU A 26 8.57 14.89 -6.20
N ARG A 27 9.23 16.06 -6.33
CA ARG A 27 9.10 17.16 -5.36
C ARG A 27 7.67 17.71 -5.31
N ALA A 28 7.03 17.90 -6.47
CA ALA A 28 5.66 18.39 -6.54
C ALA A 28 4.68 17.40 -5.88
N GLU A 29 4.80 16.11 -6.19
CA GLU A 29 3.98 15.05 -5.58
C GLU A 29 4.21 14.93 -4.07
N TRP A 30 5.45 15.13 -3.61
CA TRP A 30 5.76 15.15 -2.19
C TRP A 30 5.10 16.31 -1.44
N VAL A 31 5.07 17.51 -2.04
CA VAL A 31 4.36 18.67 -1.47
C VAL A 31 2.87 18.37 -1.36
N LYS A 32 2.25 17.74 -2.36
CA LYS A 32 0.85 17.32 -2.29
C LYS A 32 0.63 16.38 -1.10
N LEU A 33 1.41 15.30 -1.00
CA LEU A 33 1.27 14.34 0.10
C LEU A 33 1.45 14.97 1.48
N ARG A 34 2.42 15.88 1.65
CA ARG A 34 2.61 16.56 2.94
C ARG A 34 1.47 17.50 3.31
N THR A 35 0.86 18.16 2.33
CA THR A 35 -0.14 19.21 2.56
C THR A 35 -1.55 18.66 2.76
N VAL A 36 -1.82 17.45 2.27
CA VAL A 36 -3.12 16.81 2.44
C VAL A 36 -3.23 16.22 3.86
N ARG A 37 -4.13 16.80 4.67
CA ARG A 37 -4.39 16.33 6.05
C ARG A 37 -4.79 14.86 6.12
N SER A 38 -5.52 14.35 5.13
CA SER A 38 -5.92 12.94 5.10
C SER A 38 -4.72 11.99 5.00
N THR A 39 -3.59 12.39 4.40
CA THR A 39 -2.37 11.59 4.39
C THR A 39 -1.89 11.32 5.81
N TRP A 40 -1.78 12.37 6.63
CA TRP A 40 -1.32 12.24 8.02
C TRP A 40 -2.30 11.45 8.89
N TRP A 41 -3.61 11.70 8.76
CA TRP A 41 -4.61 10.91 9.47
C TRP A 41 -4.57 9.43 9.10
N THR A 42 -4.36 9.11 7.82
CA THR A 42 -4.23 7.71 7.39
C THR A 42 -2.97 7.08 7.95
N LEU A 43 -1.82 7.77 7.96
CA LEU A 43 -0.58 7.24 8.56
C LEU A 43 -0.69 7.05 10.07
N VAL A 44 -1.35 7.98 10.77
CA VAL A 44 -1.65 7.82 12.21
C VAL A 44 -2.57 6.62 12.43
N ALA A 45 -3.60 6.46 11.60
CA ALA A 45 -4.48 5.30 11.68
C ALA A 45 -3.72 3.99 11.38
N THR A 46 -2.80 3.98 10.42
CA THR A 46 -1.91 2.82 10.17
C THR A 46 -1.16 2.45 11.45
N PHE A 47 -0.56 3.43 12.12
CA PHE A 47 0.22 3.21 13.33
C PHE A 47 -0.65 2.72 14.50
N VAL A 48 -1.79 3.38 14.75
CA VAL A 48 -2.71 3.03 15.85
C VAL A 48 -3.32 1.64 15.64
N LEU A 49 -3.80 1.34 14.43
CA LEU A 49 -4.39 0.04 14.10
C LEU A 49 -3.35 -1.06 14.00
N GLY A 50 -2.14 -0.76 13.54
CA GLY A 50 -1.06 -1.74 13.46
C GLY A 50 -0.45 -2.03 14.83
N ALA A 51 0.26 -1.06 15.40
CA ALA A 51 1.01 -1.25 16.63
C ALA A 51 0.09 -1.37 17.86
N GLY A 52 -0.92 -0.50 17.94
CA GLY A 52 -1.85 -0.46 19.07
C GLY A 52 -2.68 -1.72 19.18
N LEU A 53 -3.25 -2.18 18.06
CA LEU A 53 -4.07 -3.41 18.07
C LEU A 53 -3.24 -4.66 18.29
N THR A 54 -2.05 -4.78 17.69
CA THR A 54 -1.13 -5.89 18.00
C THR A 54 -0.83 -5.95 19.50
N THR A 55 -0.51 -4.80 20.11
CA THR A 55 -0.23 -4.71 21.55
C THR A 55 -1.43 -5.15 22.37
N LEU A 56 -2.63 -4.64 22.05
CA LEU A 56 -3.88 -4.97 22.73
C LEU A 56 -4.22 -6.46 22.61
N ILE A 57 -4.04 -7.04 21.43
CA ILE A 57 -4.32 -8.44 21.14
C ILE A 57 -3.35 -9.35 21.88
N CYS A 58 -2.05 -9.05 21.88
CA CYS A 58 -1.07 -9.82 22.64
C CYS A 58 -1.35 -9.71 24.15
N TRP A 59 -1.66 -8.52 24.65
CA TRP A 59 -2.03 -8.34 26.06
C TRP A 59 -3.27 -9.16 26.44
N GLY A 60 -4.34 -9.10 25.65
CA GLY A 60 -5.59 -9.77 25.96
C GLY A 60 -5.55 -11.30 25.82
N ASN A 61 -4.55 -11.85 25.13
CA ASN A 61 -4.42 -13.29 24.89
C ASN A 61 -3.15 -13.90 25.50
N ALA A 62 -2.33 -13.14 26.22
CA ALA A 62 -1.05 -13.62 26.76
C ALA A 62 -1.22 -14.85 27.66
N ASP A 63 -2.13 -14.77 28.65
CA ASP A 63 -2.40 -15.85 29.60
C ASP A 63 -2.90 -17.12 28.89
N TRP A 64 -3.78 -16.96 27.89
CA TRP A 64 -4.29 -18.09 27.11
C TRP A 64 -3.20 -18.71 26.24
N LEU A 65 -2.38 -17.91 25.57
CA LEU A 65 -1.27 -18.39 24.73
C LEU A 65 -0.19 -19.12 25.54
N ALA A 66 -0.07 -18.84 26.83
CA ALA A 66 0.86 -19.53 27.73
C ALA A 66 0.24 -20.79 28.35
N SER A 67 -1.07 -21.02 28.18
CA SER A 67 -1.76 -22.15 28.77
C SER A 67 -1.52 -23.43 27.97
N PRO A 68 -1.56 -24.62 28.61
CA PRO A 68 -1.44 -25.90 27.90
C PRO A 68 -2.58 -26.17 26.91
N GLU A 69 -3.69 -25.43 26.99
CA GLU A 69 -4.82 -25.54 26.06
C GLU A 69 -4.65 -24.69 24.78
N ALA A 70 -3.57 -23.89 24.68
CA ALA A 70 -3.29 -23.11 23.49
C ALA A 70 -3.02 -24.01 22.27
N ASP A 71 -3.82 -23.82 21.22
CA ASP A 71 -3.65 -24.44 19.90
C ASP A 71 -2.73 -23.59 19.00
N GLU A 72 -2.66 -22.29 19.27
CA GLU A 72 -2.06 -21.30 18.37
C GLU A 72 -0.68 -20.81 18.83
N SER A 73 0.17 -20.46 17.87
CA SER A 73 1.48 -19.87 18.15
C SER A 73 1.38 -18.40 18.53
N PRO A 74 2.10 -17.91 19.56
CA PRO A 74 2.26 -16.47 19.81
C PRO A 74 2.79 -15.69 18.59
N GLY A 75 3.52 -16.38 17.70
CA GLY A 75 3.98 -15.87 16.41
C GLY A 75 2.88 -15.40 15.48
N SER A 76 1.69 -16.01 15.56
CA SER A 76 0.54 -15.62 14.74
C SER A 76 -0.10 -14.29 15.20
N PHE A 77 0.14 -13.90 16.46
CA PHE A 77 -0.48 -12.71 17.08
C PHE A 77 0.40 -11.46 17.04
N ILE A 78 1.73 -11.60 16.96
CA ILE A 78 2.69 -10.48 17.08
C ILE A 78 2.69 -9.51 15.89
N THR A 79 1.97 -9.83 14.82
CA THR A 79 1.73 -8.96 13.66
C THR A 79 0.25 -8.77 13.37
N TRP A 80 -0.64 -9.19 14.27
CA TRP A 80 -2.08 -9.27 13.98
C TRP A 80 -2.70 -7.91 13.63
N GLY A 81 -2.31 -6.84 14.34
CA GLY A 81 -2.76 -5.49 14.03
C GLY A 81 -2.37 -5.02 12.62
N MET A 82 -1.30 -5.56 12.04
CA MET A 82 -0.91 -5.25 10.65
C MET A 82 -1.96 -5.73 9.64
N MET A 83 -2.69 -6.82 9.95
CA MET A 83 -3.82 -7.28 9.13
C MET A 83 -4.96 -6.27 9.08
N ILE A 84 -5.12 -5.43 10.10
CA ILE A 84 -6.10 -4.34 10.09
C ILE A 84 -5.49 -3.06 9.52
N ALA A 85 -4.21 -2.78 9.80
CA ALA A 85 -3.50 -1.62 9.26
C ALA A 85 -3.47 -1.60 7.73
N GLN A 86 -3.51 -2.75 7.05
CA GLN A 86 -3.55 -2.81 5.59
C GLN A 86 -4.74 -2.07 4.96
N ILE A 87 -5.87 -1.94 5.66
CA ILE A 87 -7.04 -1.18 5.20
C ILE A 87 -6.64 0.28 4.98
N THR A 88 -5.82 0.83 5.87
CA THR A 88 -5.34 2.21 5.76
C THR A 88 -4.36 2.38 4.60
N ALA A 89 -3.55 1.37 4.28
CA ALA A 89 -2.67 1.38 3.11
C ALA A 89 -3.48 1.41 1.81
N VAL A 90 -4.58 0.64 1.73
CA VAL A 90 -5.53 0.71 0.61
C VAL A 90 -6.13 2.11 0.51
N VAL A 91 -6.63 2.67 1.61
CA VAL A 91 -7.20 4.02 1.63
C VAL A 91 -6.18 5.06 1.13
N LEU A 92 -4.93 5.03 1.62
CA LEU A 92 -3.90 5.95 1.18
C LEU A 92 -3.61 5.80 -0.31
N GLY A 93 -3.36 4.57 -0.78
CA GLY A 93 -3.08 4.30 -2.19
C GLY A 93 -4.20 4.76 -3.12
N ALA A 94 -5.46 4.57 -2.70
CA ALA A 94 -6.61 5.04 -3.45
C ALA A 94 -6.66 6.58 -3.49
N LEU A 95 -6.52 7.24 -2.34
CA LEU A 95 -6.62 8.70 -2.23
C LEU A 95 -5.54 9.43 -3.02
N VAL A 96 -4.31 8.92 -3.04
CA VAL A 96 -3.18 9.54 -3.77
C VAL A 96 -3.43 9.70 -5.27
N VAL A 97 -4.29 8.84 -5.83
CA VAL A 97 -4.66 8.89 -7.24
C VAL A 97 -6.02 9.54 -7.43
N THR A 98 -7.05 9.00 -6.77
CA THR A 98 -8.45 9.30 -7.08
C THR A 98 -8.90 10.70 -6.66
N THR A 99 -8.25 11.32 -5.67
CA THR A 99 -8.58 12.70 -5.27
C THR A 99 -8.28 13.72 -6.37
N GLU A 100 -7.24 13.51 -7.17
CA GLU A 100 -6.94 14.37 -8.32
C GLU A 100 -7.96 14.20 -9.46
N TYR A 101 -8.55 13.01 -9.59
CA TYR A 101 -9.66 12.79 -10.54
C TYR A 101 -10.94 13.46 -10.04
N GLY A 102 -11.27 13.31 -8.75
CA GLY A 102 -12.47 13.92 -8.17
C GLY A 102 -12.47 15.45 -8.19
N THR A 103 -11.28 16.07 -8.08
CA THR A 103 -11.13 17.55 -8.11
C THR A 103 -10.84 18.11 -9.50
N GLY A 104 -10.61 17.27 -10.51
CA GLY A 104 -10.16 17.68 -11.84
C GLY A 104 -8.69 18.11 -11.94
N MET A 105 -7.95 18.12 -10.81
CA MET A 105 -6.53 18.49 -10.76
C MET A 105 -5.66 17.63 -11.68
N ILE A 106 -6.05 16.37 -11.94
CA ILE A 106 -5.29 15.46 -12.80
C ILE A 106 -5.04 16.03 -14.21
N ARG A 107 -5.97 16.84 -14.75
CA ARG A 107 -5.81 17.51 -16.05
C ARG A 107 -4.66 18.51 -16.02
N THR A 108 -4.59 19.32 -14.96
CA THR A 108 -3.51 20.27 -14.75
C THR A 108 -2.17 19.57 -14.54
N THR A 109 -2.15 18.46 -13.79
CA THR A 109 -0.97 17.63 -13.58
C THR A 109 -0.41 17.10 -14.91
N PHE A 110 -1.27 16.56 -15.79
CA PHE A 110 -0.83 16.04 -17.10
C PHE A 110 -0.55 17.11 -18.15
N ALA A 111 -1.17 18.29 -18.06
CA ALA A 111 -0.78 19.44 -18.88
C ALA A 111 0.62 19.94 -18.50
N ALA A 112 0.94 20.00 -17.21
CA ALA A 112 2.26 20.40 -16.72
C ALA A 112 3.34 19.34 -16.95
N VAL A 113 2.98 18.05 -16.88
CA VAL A 113 3.90 16.91 -17.06
C VAL A 113 3.44 16.02 -18.22
N PRO A 114 3.85 16.33 -19.47
CA PRO A 114 3.42 15.57 -20.65
C PRO A 114 3.82 14.10 -20.61
N ALA A 115 4.94 13.78 -19.93
CA ALA A 115 5.37 12.41 -19.69
C ALA A 115 4.59 11.79 -18.52
N ARG A 116 3.32 11.40 -18.77
CA ARG A 116 2.38 10.89 -17.74
C ARG A 116 2.94 9.72 -16.90
N GLY A 117 3.83 8.90 -17.47
CA GLY A 117 4.53 7.84 -16.75
C GLY A 117 5.39 8.33 -15.58
N ARG A 118 5.92 9.55 -15.64
CA ARG A 118 6.69 10.16 -14.54
C ARG A 118 5.81 10.44 -13.32
N VAL A 119 4.56 10.83 -13.53
CA VAL A 119 3.59 11.08 -12.45
C VAL A 119 3.22 9.77 -11.77
N LEU A 120 2.94 8.72 -12.56
CA LEU A 120 2.67 7.38 -12.04
C LEU A 120 3.86 6.88 -11.21
N ALA A 121 5.08 6.91 -11.77
CA ALA A 121 6.29 6.49 -11.05
C ALA A 121 6.56 7.31 -9.78
N ALA A 122 6.35 8.64 -9.81
CA ALA A 122 6.54 9.50 -8.64
C ALA A 122 5.56 9.16 -7.52
N LYS A 123 4.25 9.02 -7.83
CA LYS A 123 3.24 8.62 -6.84
C LYS A 123 3.53 7.23 -6.27
N SER A 124 3.85 6.26 -7.12
CA SER A 124 4.23 4.92 -6.72
C SER A 124 5.43 4.92 -5.78
N LEU A 125 6.51 5.63 -6.13
CA LEU A 125 7.73 5.70 -5.32
C LEU A 125 7.46 6.32 -3.94
N LEU A 126 6.70 7.42 -3.89
CA LEU A 126 6.40 8.10 -2.62
C LEU A 126 5.51 7.26 -1.71
N VAL A 127 4.51 6.57 -2.25
CA VAL A 127 3.63 5.71 -1.46
C VAL A 127 4.37 4.46 -0.98
N VAL A 128 5.19 3.84 -1.83
CA VAL A 128 6.07 2.73 -1.43
C VAL A 128 7.02 3.16 -0.31
N ALA A 129 7.67 4.32 -0.45
CA ALA A 129 8.58 4.83 0.57
C ALA A 129 7.85 5.13 1.89
N LEU A 130 6.72 5.83 1.84
CA LEU A 130 5.94 6.19 3.04
C LEU A 130 5.39 4.96 3.75
N LEU A 131 4.68 4.08 3.06
CA LEU A 131 4.08 2.89 3.65
C LEU A 131 5.13 1.84 4.03
N GLY A 132 6.24 1.77 3.30
CA GLY A 132 7.38 0.92 3.67
C GLY A 132 7.96 1.36 5.02
N VAL A 133 8.32 2.63 5.16
CA VAL A 133 8.88 3.17 6.41
C VAL A 133 7.86 3.10 7.55
N VAL A 134 6.64 3.62 7.35
CA VAL A 134 5.62 3.64 8.40
C VAL A 134 5.18 2.23 8.77
N GLY A 135 5.02 1.33 7.80
CA GLY A 135 4.66 -0.06 8.05
C GLY A 135 5.73 -0.82 8.82
N THR A 136 7.01 -0.66 8.45
CA THR A 136 8.12 -1.25 9.21
C THR A 136 8.19 -0.70 10.63
N VAL A 137 8.14 0.63 10.82
CA VAL A 137 8.15 1.24 12.15
C VAL A 137 6.96 0.77 12.98
N THR A 138 5.77 0.70 12.39
CA THR A 138 4.55 0.22 13.05
C THR A 138 4.69 -1.24 13.50
N ALA A 139 5.27 -2.11 12.65
CA ALA A 139 5.50 -3.51 13.01
C ALA A 139 6.50 -3.64 14.17
N PHE A 140 7.62 -2.91 14.13
CA PHE A 140 8.60 -2.93 15.22
C PHE A 140 8.02 -2.44 16.56
N VAL A 141 7.22 -1.37 16.53
CA VAL A 141 6.56 -0.87 17.75
C VAL A 141 5.48 -1.84 18.22
N GLY A 142 4.70 -2.42 17.31
CA GLY A 142 3.70 -3.44 17.61
C GLY A 142 4.32 -4.69 18.23
N TYR A 143 5.45 -5.15 17.69
CA TYR A 143 6.24 -6.23 18.28
C TYR A 143 6.73 -5.86 19.67
N ALA A 144 7.33 -4.68 19.86
CA ALA A 144 7.86 -4.29 21.17
C ALA A 144 6.76 -4.22 22.24
N GLY A 145 5.59 -3.65 21.88
CA GLY A 145 4.44 -3.57 22.77
C GLY A 145 3.79 -4.93 23.03
N GLY A 146 3.58 -5.75 22.00
CA GLY A 146 2.96 -7.06 22.13
C GLY A 146 3.86 -8.08 22.83
N ASN A 147 5.12 -8.16 22.43
CA ASN A 147 6.10 -9.09 22.98
C ASN A 147 6.38 -8.81 24.47
N TYR A 148 6.26 -7.57 24.93
CA TYR A 148 6.39 -7.22 26.34
C TYR A 148 5.37 -7.92 27.25
N PHE A 149 4.17 -8.22 26.75
CA PHE A 149 3.17 -8.99 27.50
C PHE A 149 3.42 -10.49 27.37
N LEU A 150 3.74 -10.98 26.18
CA LEU A 150 4.07 -12.39 25.95
C LEU A 150 5.30 -12.83 26.76
N ASP A 151 6.32 -11.98 26.86
CA ASP A 151 7.55 -12.25 27.62
C ASP A 151 7.29 -12.40 29.13
N ARG A 152 6.30 -11.69 29.68
CA ARG A 152 5.90 -11.85 31.09
C ARG A 152 5.30 -13.20 31.41
N GLU A 153 4.61 -13.78 30.44
CA GLU A 153 4.05 -15.13 30.53
C GLU A 153 5.08 -16.21 30.12
N GLY A 154 6.34 -15.83 29.90
CA GLY A 154 7.42 -16.76 29.54
C GLY A 154 7.40 -17.27 28.09
N ILE A 155 6.52 -16.72 27.26
CA ILE A 155 6.33 -17.08 25.83
C ILE A 155 6.80 -15.97 24.89
N GLY A 156 7.70 -15.11 25.37
CA GLY A 156 8.33 -14.05 24.59
C GLY A 156 9.11 -14.61 23.39
N MET A 157 9.04 -13.90 22.26
CA MET A 157 9.74 -14.28 21.05
C MET A 157 10.97 -13.40 20.83
N SER A 158 12.09 -14.04 20.48
CA SER A 158 13.30 -13.30 20.13
C SER A 158 13.16 -12.56 18.80
N MET A 159 13.78 -11.38 18.69
CA MET A 159 13.86 -10.61 17.45
C MET A 159 14.88 -11.25 16.48
N SER A 160 14.55 -12.43 15.96
CA SER A 160 15.39 -13.19 15.03
C SER A 160 14.54 -14.00 14.04
N GLY A 161 15.18 -14.56 13.00
CA GLY A 161 14.52 -15.43 12.04
C GLY A 161 13.24 -14.83 11.43
N ASP A 162 12.15 -15.57 11.51
CA ASP A 162 10.84 -15.19 10.95
C ASP A 162 10.22 -13.96 11.60
N VAL A 163 10.50 -13.72 12.89
CA VAL A 163 10.03 -12.52 13.58
C VAL A 163 10.67 -11.28 12.95
N LEU A 164 12.00 -11.26 12.80
CA LEU A 164 12.70 -10.13 12.18
C LEU A 164 12.28 -9.94 10.72
N ARG A 165 12.13 -11.04 9.97
CA ARG A 165 11.61 -11.03 8.60
C ARG A 165 10.24 -10.35 8.55
N SER A 166 9.32 -10.73 9.43
CA SER A 166 7.95 -10.20 9.45
C SER A 166 7.88 -8.70 9.75
N MET A 167 8.84 -8.13 10.48
CA MET A 167 8.89 -6.68 10.75
C MET A 167 9.16 -5.87 9.46
N TYR A 168 10.21 -6.24 8.73
CA TYR A 168 10.50 -5.62 7.44
C TYR A 168 9.44 -6.00 6.39
N GLY A 169 9.01 -7.26 6.40
CA GLY A 169 8.00 -7.79 5.52
C GLY A 169 6.63 -7.11 5.68
N SER A 170 6.26 -6.68 6.88
CA SER A 170 5.05 -5.88 7.10
C SER A 170 5.12 -4.53 6.38
N GLY A 171 6.27 -3.86 6.41
CA GLY A 171 6.50 -2.65 5.62
C GLY A 171 6.44 -2.91 4.12
N LEU A 172 7.12 -3.96 3.65
CA LEU A 172 7.10 -4.37 2.24
C LEU A 172 5.69 -4.70 1.75
N TYR A 173 4.91 -5.41 2.57
CA TYR A 173 3.54 -5.79 2.25
C TYR A 173 2.61 -4.57 2.19
N LEU A 174 2.67 -3.67 3.18
CA LEU A 174 1.88 -2.42 3.14
C LEU A 174 2.26 -1.53 1.95
N ALA A 175 3.55 -1.43 1.63
CA ALA A 175 4.02 -0.73 0.43
C ALA A 175 3.48 -1.37 -0.85
N GLY A 176 3.50 -2.70 -0.94
CA GLY A 176 2.94 -3.46 -2.05
C GLY A 176 1.43 -3.25 -2.21
N ILE A 177 0.67 -3.27 -1.11
CA ILE A 177 -0.78 -2.97 -1.11
C ILE A 177 -1.05 -1.55 -1.58
N GLY A 178 -0.29 -0.56 -1.09
CA GLY A 178 -0.41 0.82 -1.54
C GLY A 178 -0.16 0.94 -3.05
N LEU A 179 0.86 0.25 -3.56
CA LEU A 179 1.20 0.24 -4.98
C LEU A 179 0.16 -0.48 -5.85
N PHE A 180 -0.36 -1.62 -5.39
CA PHE A 180 -1.48 -2.35 -5.98
C PHE A 180 -2.70 -1.41 -6.09
N THR A 181 -3.01 -0.71 -5.01
CA THR A 181 -4.16 0.18 -4.95
C THR A 181 -3.98 1.42 -5.83
N ILE A 182 -2.77 1.96 -5.95
CA ILE A 182 -2.46 3.01 -6.93
C ILE A 182 -2.80 2.55 -8.35
N ALA A 183 -2.37 1.34 -8.73
CA ALA A 183 -2.62 0.81 -10.07
C ALA A 183 -4.13 0.70 -10.34
N VAL A 184 -4.89 0.15 -9.40
CA VAL A 184 -6.36 0.08 -9.48
C VAL A 184 -6.99 1.49 -9.49
N GLY A 185 -6.47 2.42 -8.71
CA GLY A 185 -6.89 3.82 -8.67
C GLY A 185 -6.78 4.52 -10.02
N PHE A 186 -5.70 4.26 -10.76
CA PHE A 186 -5.52 4.80 -12.11
C PHE A 186 -6.47 4.18 -13.13
N LEU A 187 -6.80 2.90 -12.97
CA LEU A 187 -7.73 2.17 -13.83
C LEU A 187 -9.19 2.61 -13.63
N LEU A 188 -9.61 2.77 -12.37
CA LEU A 188 -11.00 3.06 -11.99
C LEU A 188 -11.32 4.55 -11.86
N ARG A 189 -10.37 5.38 -11.41
CA ARG A 189 -10.53 6.83 -11.23
C ARG A 189 -11.65 7.23 -10.26
N HIS A 190 -12.04 6.33 -9.36
CA HIS A 190 -13.12 6.55 -8.40
C HIS A 190 -12.74 6.04 -7.01
N THR A 191 -12.73 6.91 -5.99
CA THR A 191 -12.25 6.59 -4.64
C THR A 191 -12.98 5.41 -4.01
N ALA A 192 -14.31 5.46 -3.92
CA ALA A 192 -15.09 4.40 -3.28
C ALA A 192 -14.93 3.06 -4.02
N GLY A 193 -15.10 3.04 -5.36
CA GLY A 193 -14.88 1.85 -6.17
C GLY A 193 -13.49 1.24 -6.02
N THR A 194 -12.42 2.04 -6.00
CA THR A 194 -11.06 1.55 -5.76
C THR A 194 -10.91 0.90 -4.40
N ILE A 195 -11.35 1.58 -3.33
CA ILE A 195 -11.25 1.03 -1.98
C ILE A 195 -12.07 -0.26 -1.87
N SER A 196 -13.34 -0.24 -2.27
CA SER A 196 -14.25 -1.37 -2.16
C SER A 196 -13.74 -2.60 -2.92
N ILE A 197 -13.26 -2.42 -4.16
CA ILE A 197 -12.77 -3.54 -4.97
C ILE A 197 -11.48 -4.13 -4.39
N VAL A 198 -10.53 -3.29 -3.98
CA VAL A 198 -9.26 -3.80 -3.44
C VAL A 198 -9.47 -4.50 -2.09
N LEU A 199 -10.29 -3.93 -1.20
CA LEU A 199 -10.63 -4.57 0.07
C LEU A 199 -11.42 -5.87 -0.17
N ALA A 200 -12.41 -5.86 -1.06
CA ALA A 200 -13.15 -7.08 -1.37
C ALA A 200 -12.24 -8.17 -1.94
N LEU A 201 -11.31 -7.84 -2.83
CA LEU A 201 -10.38 -8.79 -3.40
C LEU A 201 -9.42 -9.37 -2.35
N MET A 202 -8.80 -8.51 -1.54
CA MET A 202 -7.76 -8.93 -0.60
C MET A 202 -8.31 -9.54 0.69
N LEU A 203 -9.37 -8.98 1.27
CA LEU A 203 -9.90 -9.41 2.58
C LEU A 203 -11.04 -10.42 2.45
N ILE A 204 -11.93 -10.25 1.47
CA ILE A 204 -13.12 -11.10 1.37
C ILE A 204 -12.80 -12.29 0.47
N LEU A 205 -12.44 -12.02 -0.79
CA LEU A 205 -12.25 -13.05 -1.79
C LEU A 205 -11.08 -13.97 -1.44
N GLY A 206 -9.96 -13.41 -0.98
CA GLY A 206 -8.81 -14.20 -0.48
C GLY A 206 -9.20 -15.24 0.57
N ASN A 207 -10.10 -14.89 1.50
CA ASN A 207 -10.56 -15.80 2.53
C ASN A 207 -11.62 -16.79 2.02
N MET A 208 -12.56 -16.33 1.17
CA MET A 208 -13.64 -17.17 0.65
C MET A 208 -13.16 -18.26 -0.32
N VAL A 209 -12.08 -18.01 -1.08
CA VAL A 209 -11.54 -18.99 -2.04
C VAL A 209 -11.02 -20.25 -1.34
N ASN A 210 -10.66 -20.19 -0.05
CA ASN A 210 -10.29 -21.38 0.74
C ASN A 210 -11.42 -22.43 0.84
N LEU A 211 -12.67 -22.04 0.55
CA LEU A 211 -13.83 -22.95 0.56
C LEU A 211 -13.91 -23.82 -0.70
N ILE A 212 -13.13 -23.52 -1.73
CA ILE A 212 -13.12 -24.29 -2.98
C ILE A 212 -12.25 -25.54 -2.78
N PRO A 213 -12.82 -26.76 -2.87
CA PRO A 213 -12.06 -27.97 -2.64
C PRO A 213 -11.13 -28.31 -3.82
N GLY A 214 -10.06 -29.05 -3.50
CA GLY A 214 -9.14 -29.63 -4.48
C GLY A 214 -8.01 -28.69 -4.93
N ALA A 215 -7.14 -29.23 -5.79
CA ALA A 215 -5.91 -28.56 -6.23
C ALA A 215 -6.16 -27.20 -6.89
N PHE A 216 -7.29 -27.04 -7.59
CA PHE A 216 -7.66 -25.76 -8.19
C PHE A 216 -7.89 -24.68 -7.12
N GLY A 217 -8.68 -24.97 -6.08
CA GLY A 217 -8.95 -24.03 -4.99
C GLY A 217 -7.68 -23.65 -4.21
N GLU A 218 -6.78 -24.61 -4.01
CA GLU A 218 -5.47 -24.38 -3.40
C GLU A 218 -4.61 -23.39 -4.21
N TRP A 219 -4.50 -23.60 -5.53
CA TRP A 219 -3.76 -22.69 -6.40
C TRP A 219 -4.40 -21.30 -6.49
N VAL A 220 -5.73 -21.21 -6.59
CA VAL A 220 -6.41 -19.91 -6.61
C VAL A 220 -6.21 -19.20 -5.28
N THR A 221 -6.29 -19.90 -4.14
CA THR A 221 -6.02 -19.33 -2.81
C THR A 221 -4.61 -18.75 -2.74
N LYS A 222 -3.61 -19.51 -3.20
CA LYS A 222 -2.20 -19.11 -3.21
C LYS A 222 -1.92 -17.89 -4.10
N LEU A 223 -2.66 -17.75 -5.20
CA LEU A 223 -2.51 -16.67 -6.19
C LEU A 223 -3.44 -15.48 -5.94
N MET A 224 -4.22 -15.46 -4.85
CA MET A 224 -4.97 -14.25 -4.49
C MET A 224 -3.99 -13.19 -3.95
N PRO A 225 -4.04 -11.93 -4.41
CA PRO A 225 -3.03 -10.93 -4.05
C PRO A 225 -2.82 -10.73 -2.55
N GLY A 226 -3.92 -10.74 -1.78
CA GLY A 226 -3.86 -10.65 -0.32
C GLY A 226 -3.11 -11.83 0.30
N ASN A 227 -3.39 -13.05 -0.17
CA ASN A 227 -2.82 -14.30 0.32
C ASN A 227 -1.39 -14.57 -0.17
N ALA A 228 -1.07 -14.16 -1.40
CA ALA A 228 0.27 -14.29 -1.96
C ALA A 228 1.25 -13.41 -1.18
N GLY A 229 0.87 -12.16 -0.89
CA GLY A 229 1.75 -11.22 -0.21
C GLY A 229 1.80 -11.35 1.31
N SER A 230 0.74 -11.82 1.98
CA SER A 230 0.67 -11.79 3.46
C SER A 230 1.73 -12.62 4.21
N PRO A 231 2.24 -13.76 3.72
CA PRO A 231 3.22 -14.57 4.45
C PRO A 231 4.51 -13.83 4.78
N ILE A 232 4.93 -12.85 3.95
CA ILE A 232 6.13 -12.05 4.25
C ILE A 232 5.96 -11.21 5.52
N SER A 233 4.73 -10.85 5.88
CA SER A 233 4.37 -9.96 6.98
C SER A 233 4.00 -10.67 8.27
N THR A 234 4.01 -12.01 8.30
CA THR A 234 3.68 -12.80 9.48
C THR A 234 4.82 -13.76 9.82
N PRO A 235 5.19 -13.93 11.10
CA PRO A 235 6.17 -14.95 11.49
C PRO A 235 5.60 -16.35 11.33
N VAL A 236 4.37 -16.55 11.77
CA VAL A 236 3.61 -17.81 11.64
C VAL A 236 2.28 -17.48 10.97
N SER A 237 1.96 -18.22 9.90
CA SER A 237 0.72 -18.04 9.14
C SER A 237 -0.39 -18.89 9.74
N PHE A 238 -1.59 -18.31 9.87
CA PHE A 238 -2.81 -19.05 10.19
C PHE A 238 -3.24 -20.03 9.09
N ASN A 239 -2.69 -19.89 7.89
CA ASN A 239 -2.91 -20.82 6.78
C ASN A 239 -1.57 -21.42 6.33
N PRO A 240 -1.25 -22.67 6.71
CA PRO A 240 0.02 -23.30 6.37
C PRO A 240 0.12 -23.68 4.89
N ASN A 241 -0.98 -23.63 4.14
CA ASN A 241 -1.01 -23.97 2.72
C ASN A 241 -0.63 -22.82 1.80
N LEU A 242 -0.23 -21.66 2.32
CA LEU A 242 0.22 -20.52 1.50
C LEU A 242 1.64 -20.74 0.96
N PHE A 243 2.06 -19.88 0.03
CA PHE A 243 3.45 -19.87 -0.40
C PHE A 243 4.39 -19.47 0.75
N ASP A 244 5.64 -19.91 0.64
CA ASP A 244 6.73 -19.39 1.47
C ASP A 244 6.83 -17.86 1.36
N ALA A 245 7.28 -17.21 2.43
CA ALA A 245 7.31 -15.76 2.61
C ALA A 245 7.85 -14.99 1.39
N TRP A 246 9.02 -15.36 0.88
CA TRP A 246 9.65 -14.65 -0.24
C TRP A 246 9.06 -15.05 -1.59
N THR A 247 8.66 -16.31 -1.73
CA THR A 247 8.02 -16.82 -2.95
C THR A 247 6.66 -16.15 -3.17
N GLY A 248 5.83 -16.11 -2.13
CA GLY A 248 4.54 -15.43 -2.16
C GLY A 248 4.69 -13.93 -2.43
N PHE A 249 5.66 -13.27 -1.79
CA PHE A 249 5.92 -11.85 -2.05
C PHE A 249 6.38 -11.58 -3.49
N ALA A 250 7.17 -12.49 -4.09
CA ALA A 250 7.57 -12.38 -5.49
C ALA A 250 6.36 -12.52 -6.44
N VAL A 251 5.45 -13.45 -6.16
CA VAL A 251 4.18 -13.60 -6.89
C VAL A 251 3.35 -12.32 -6.77
N PHE A 252 3.20 -11.78 -5.56
CA PHE A 252 2.48 -10.52 -5.34
C PHE A 252 3.12 -9.34 -6.09
N CYS A 253 4.46 -9.25 -6.12
CA CYS A 253 5.17 -8.25 -6.91
C CYS A 253 4.90 -8.39 -8.42
N LEU A 254 4.79 -9.63 -8.93
CA LEU A 254 4.46 -9.89 -10.33
C LEU A 254 3.05 -9.41 -10.66
N GLU A 255 2.07 -9.69 -9.81
CA GLU A 255 0.68 -9.21 -9.96
C GLU A 255 0.62 -7.67 -9.97
N ILE A 256 1.34 -7.03 -9.05
CA ILE A 256 1.47 -5.56 -9.02
C ILE A 256 2.09 -5.05 -10.31
N ALA A 257 3.15 -5.68 -10.82
CA ALA A 257 3.81 -5.28 -12.06
C ALA A 257 2.86 -5.36 -13.26
N VAL A 258 2.07 -6.44 -13.36
CA VAL A 258 1.05 -6.61 -14.40
C VAL A 258 0.01 -5.49 -14.32
N LEU A 259 -0.50 -5.19 -13.12
CA LEU A 259 -1.47 -4.11 -12.93
C LEU A 259 -0.90 -2.72 -13.22
N LEU A 260 0.36 -2.45 -12.85
CA LEU A 260 1.04 -1.19 -13.16
C LEU A 260 1.25 -1.01 -14.67
N VAL A 261 1.59 -2.08 -15.39
CA VAL A 261 1.68 -2.04 -16.86
C VAL A 261 0.32 -1.72 -17.46
N ALA A 262 -0.75 -2.39 -16.99
CA ALA A 262 -2.11 -2.09 -17.44
C ALA A 262 -2.51 -0.63 -17.16
N ALA A 263 -2.24 -0.14 -15.94
CA ALA A 263 -2.50 1.24 -15.55
C ALA A 263 -1.71 2.23 -16.41
N TYR A 264 -0.43 1.98 -16.68
CA TYR A 264 0.40 2.81 -17.54
C TYR A 264 -0.15 2.89 -18.97
N VAL A 265 -0.53 1.75 -19.56
CA VAL A 265 -1.13 1.71 -20.91
C VAL A 265 -2.44 2.51 -20.95
N VAL A 266 -3.31 2.34 -19.94
CA VAL A 266 -4.58 3.08 -19.85
C VAL A 266 -4.36 4.58 -19.69
N VAL A 267 -3.44 5.00 -18.83
CA VAL A 267 -3.10 6.42 -18.61
C VAL A 267 -2.50 7.06 -19.87
N LYS A 268 -1.76 6.30 -20.68
CA LYS A 268 -1.21 6.79 -21.96
C LYS A 268 -2.27 6.93 -23.05
N ARG A 269 -3.26 6.01 -23.10
CA ARG A 269 -4.26 5.94 -24.16
C ARG A 269 -5.50 6.79 -23.91
N ARG A 270 -5.91 6.96 -22.64
CA ARG A 270 -7.10 7.75 -22.30
C ARG A 270 -6.71 9.21 -22.12
N ASP A 271 -7.33 10.10 -22.88
CA ASP A 271 -7.27 11.53 -22.58
C ASP A 271 -7.92 11.82 -21.22
N ALA A 272 -7.39 12.83 -20.53
CA ALA A 272 -7.85 13.26 -19.21
C ALA A 272 -8.74 14.49 -19.34
#